data_AF-A0A2T2U0Q1-F1
#
_entry.id   AF-A0A2T2U0Q1-F1
#
_cell.length_a   1.000
_cell.length_b   1.000
_cell.length_c   1.000
_cell.angle_alpha   90.00
_cell.angle_beta   90.00
_cell.angle_gamma   90.00
#
_symmetry.space_group_name_H-M   'P 1'
#
loop_
_entity.id
_entity.type
_entity.pdbx_description
1 polymer ?
#
loop_
_entity_poly.entity_id
_entity_poly.type
_entity_poly.pdbx_seq_one_letter_code
_entity_poly.pdbx_strand_id
1 'polypeptide(L)'
;EALADWIGDVAVEESKTVGLLHGSSDPLEGLRDAVAVWASGHAYLGHVPEASPALLPAFAQEAKQRHAALTAEFVDEETLFNRAEVLMAQPERDEVDALRERCDAHGIPDERRLLRPTRLVIAVLDGHEDDDARGGIAEDLLLYEGGGHRRLALLWAPTDLSPDTYLESMARFRGVFPAHGDTPGALQMQKAFLEARDEPRAFAEGLEFLVSKGAPEVPAPNGHIRWTEYDDLDDVDDWIQAHRDALYAVVARSSLHDQLPDAWPLRTPGGLHVPPLNDEEGAAIASFVRELGEG
;
A
#
# COMPACT_ATOMS: atom_id res chain seq x y z
N GLU A 1 -4.41 25.59 1.17
CA GLU A 1 -3.00 25.70 1.57
C GLU A 1 -2.31 24.36 1.32
N ALA A 2 -2.46 23.33 2.17
CA ALA A 2 -1.79 22.04 1.96
C ALA A 2 -1.95 21.39 0.56
N LEU A 3 -3.14 21.46 -0.06
CA LEU A 3 -3.33 20.96 -1.44
C LEU A 3 -2.61 21.82 -2.49
N ALA A 4 -2.55 23.14 -2.28
CA ALA A 4 -1.82 24.04 -3.16
C ALA A 4 -0.31 23.89 -2.99
N ASP A 5 0.17 23.63 -1.76
CA ASP A 5 1.58 23.35 -1.50
C ASP A 5 2.02 22.01 -2.11
N TRP A 6 1.10 21.04 -2.16
CA TRP A 6 1.36 19.73 -2.75
C TRP A 6 1.27 19.73 -4.28
N ILE A 7 0.14 20.16 -4.84
CA ILE A 7 -0.14 20.07 -6.27
C ILE A 7 0.48 21.26 -7.04
N GLY A 8 0.69 22.40 -6.38
CA GLY A 8 1.10 23.65 -7.01
C GLY A 8 -0.05 24.39 -7.69
N ASP A 9 0.27 25.51 -8.33
CA ASP A 9 -0.67 26.22 -9.19
C ASP A 9 -0.79 25.47 -10.53
N VAL A 10 -1.92 24.79 -10.74
CA VAL A 10 -2.24 24.15 -12.02
C VAL A 10 -3.20 25.06 -12.78
N ALA A 11 -2.73 25.61 -13.90
CA ALA A 11 -3.59 26.26 -14.87
C ALA A 11 -3.98 25.23 -15.93
N VAL A 12 -5.16 24.64 -15.82
CA VAL A 12 -5.68 23.74 -16.86
C VAL A 12 -6.17 24.57 -18.04
N GLU A 13 -5.38 24.60 -19.11
CA GLU A 13 -5.79 25.19 -20.39
C GLU A 13 -6.80 24.28 -21.12
N GLU A 14 -6.59 22.96 -21.06
CA GLU A 14 -7.48 21.94 -21.63
C GLU A 14 -7.71 20.78 -20.65
N SER A 15 -8.98 20.52 -20.29
CA SER A 15 -9.32 19.41 -19.39
C SER A 15 -9.22 18.07 -20.11
N LYS A 16 -8.38 17.16 -19.61
CA LYS A 16 -8.34 15.74 -20.04
C LYS A 16 -9.24 14.87 -19.18
N THR A 17 -9.69 13.74 -19.73
CA THR A 17 -10.37 12.67 -18.99
C THR A 17 -9.35 11.74 -18.35
N VAL A 18 -9.14 11.89 -17.05
CA VAL A 18 -8.22 11.06 -16.25
C VAL A 18 -8.97 9.87 -15.69
N GLY A 19 -8.65 8.71 -16.23
CA GLY A 19 -9.08 7.42 -15.74
C GLY A 19 -8.32 7.03 -14.46
N LEU A 20 -9.03 6.61 -13.42
CA LEU A 20 -8.43 6.05 -12.22
C LEU A 20 -8.90 4.60 -12.03
N LEU A 21 -7.96 3.65 -12.16
CA LEU A 21 -8.18 2.26 -11.83
C LEU A 21 -7.81 2.04 -10.36
N HIS A 22 -8.81 1.96 -9.49
CA HIS A 22 -8.61 1.65 -8.08
C HIS A 22 -8.20 0.20 -7.90
N GLY A 23 -7.32 -0.06 -6.94
CA GLY A 23 -6.96 -1.43 -6.59
C GLY A 23 -8.09 -2.17 -5.86
N SER A 24 -7.80 -3.42 -5.55
CA SER A 24 -8.78 -4.42 -5.10
C SER A 24 -8.86 -4.56 -3.58
N SER A 25 -7.95 -3.96 -2.83
CA SER A 25 -7.74 -4.30 -1.42
C SER A 25 -8.02 -3.16 -0.42
N ASP A 26 -7.72 -1.91 -0.77
CA ASP A 26 -7.88 -0.79 0.17
C ASP A 26 -9.19 0.00 -0.08
N PRO A 27 -9.98 0.34 0.96
CA PRO A 27 -11.26 1.02 0.78
C PRO A 27 -11.14 2.47 0.29
N LEU A 28 -9.95 3.06 0.42
CA LEU A 28 -9.62 4.42 -0.03
C LEU A 28 -8.44 4.42 -1.01
N GLU A 29 -8.14 3.26 -1.62
CA GLU A 29 -7.14 3.18 -2.68
C GLU A 29 -7.48 4.19 -3.78
N GLY A 30 -6.49 4.95 -4.25
CA GLY A 30 -6.69 6.02 -5.23
C GLY A 30 -7.42 7.29 -4.73
N LEU A 31 -7.80 7.42 -3.44
CA LEU A 31 -8.35 8.67 -2.93
C LEU A 31 -7.39 9.85 -3.18
N ARG A 32 -6.09 9.62 -2.98
CA ARG A 32 -5.06 10.63 -3.18
C ARG A 32 -4.99 11.09 -4.63
N ASP A 33 -5.05 10.17 -5.59
CA ASP A 33 -5.13 10.46 -7.01
C ASP A 33 -6.40 11.24 -7.36
N ALA A 34 -7.54 10.79 -6.83
CA ALA A 34 -8.81 11.47 -7.05
C ALA A 34 -8.75 12.93 -6.59
N VAL A 35 -8.18 13.18 -5.40
CA VAL A 35 -7.96 14.54 -4.88
C VAL A 35 -7.04 15.34 -5.80
N ALA A 36 -5.95 14.75 -6.31
CA ALA A 36 -5.04 15.45 -7.23
C ALA A 36 -5.74 15.82 -8.55
N VAL A 37 -6.50 14.91 -9.15
CA VAL A 37 -7.27 15.14 -10.37
C VAL A 37 -8.36 16.20 -10.17
N TRP A 38 -9.08 16.15 -9.05
CA TRP A 38 -10.09 17.16 -8.74
C TRP A 38 -9.47 18.54 -8.46
N ALA A 39 -8.34 18.58 -7.77
CA ALA A 39 -7.64 19.81 -7.43
C ALA A 39 -7.01 20.48 -8.65
N SER A 40 -6.57 19.70 -9.65
CA SER A 40 -6.07 20.24 -10.91
C SER A 40 -7.19 20.71 -11.83
N GLY A 41 -8.41 20.16 -11.70
CA GLY A 41 -9.54 20.56 -12.53
C GLY A 41 -9.72 19.72 -13.81
N HIS A 42 -9.08 18.56 -13.88
CA HIS A 42 -9.33 17.57 -14.93
C HIS A 42 -10.61 16.78 -14.68
N ALA A 43 -11.07 16.09 -15.73
CA ALA A 43 -12.25 15.24 -15.65
C ALA A 43 -11.93 13.88 -15.02
N TYR A 44 -12.45 13.62 -13.82
CA TYR A 44 -12.25 12.35 -13.14
C TYR A 44 -13.23 11.27 -13.65
N LEU A 45 -12.68 10.15 -14.07
CA LEU A 45 -13.41 8.92 -14.42
C LEU A 45 -12.80 7.77 -13.62
N GLY A 46 -13.48 7.26 -12.59
CA GLY A 46 -12.98 6.19 -11.74
C GLY A 46 -13.63 4.84 -12.04
N HIS A 47 -12.88 3.75 -11.99
CA HIS A 47 -13.45 2.41 -11.80
C HIS A 47 -14.17 2.35 -10.44
N VAL A 48 -15.27 1.61 -10.27
CA VAL A 48 -15.87 1.44 -8.93
C VAL A 48 -14.94 0.55 -8.07
N PRO A 49 -14.42 1.02 -6.90
CA PRO A 49 -13.55 0.18 -6.07
C PRO A 49 -14.29 -1.06 -5.54
N GLU A 50 -13.70 -2.25 -5.69
CA GLU A 50 -14.34 -3.49 -5.22
C GLU A 50 -14.38 -3.57 -3.69
N ALA A 51 -13.28 -3.18 -3.02
CA ALA A 51 -13.19 -3.14 -1.57
C ALA A 51 -14.16 -2.11 -0.94
N SER A 52 -14.53 -1.07 -1.69
CA SER A 52 -15.47 -0.06 -1.22
C SER A 52 -16.28 0.59 -2.34
N PRO A 53 -17.33 -0.09 -2.83
CA PRO A 53 -18.11 0.39 -3.97
C PRO A 53 -18.99 1.59 -3.65
N ALA A 54 -19.07 2.01 -2.38
CA ALA A 54 -19.91 3.10 -1.92
C ALA A 54 -19.12 4.28 -1.34
N LEU A 55 -17.99 4.07 -0.66
CA LEU A 55 -17.33 5.11 0.13
C LEU A 55 -16.75 6.22 -0.74
N LEU A 56 -15.88 5.88 -1.69
CA LEU A 56 -15.25 6.86 -2.57
C LEU A 56 -16.28 7.53 -3.50
N PRO A 57 -17.27 6.81 -4.07
CA PRO A 57 -18.39 7.45 -4.78
C PRO A 57 -19.20 8.43 -3.93
N ALA A 58 -19.52 8.08 -2.69
CA ALA A 58 -20.25 8.97 -1.79
C ALA A 58 -19.43 10.21 -1.42
N PHE A 59 -18.12 10.04 -1.18
CA PHE A 59 -17.21 11.15 -0.93
C PHE A 59 -17.17 12.12 -2.13
N ALA A 60 -17.02 11.59 -3.35
CA ALA A 60 -17.02 12.39 -4.56
C ALA A 60 -18.35 13.13 -4.76
N GLN A 61 -19.49 12.50 -4.44
CA GLN A 61 -20.80 13.14 -4.49
C GLN A 61 -20.90 14.32 -3.52
N GLU A 62 -20.43 14.16 -2.27
CA GLU A 62 -20.40 15.24 -1.28
C GLU A 62 -19.43 16.37 -1.66
N ALA A 63 -18.31 16.04 -2.30
CA ALA A 63 -17.36 17.02 -2.83
C ALA A 63 -17.98 17.84 -3.97
N LYS A 64 -18.69 17.20 -4.92
CA LYS A 64 -19.42 17.86 -6.00
C LYS A 64 -20.48 18.84 -5.50
N GLN A 65 -21.22 18.48 -4.45
CA GLN A 65 -22.24 19.36 -3.88
C GLN A 65 -21.64 20.68 -3.36
N ARG A 66 -20.39 20.63 -2.87
CA ARG A 66 -19.65 21.81 -2.37
C ARG A 66 -18.91 22.56 -3.47
N HIS A 67 -18.49 21.86 -4.52
CA HIS A 67 -17.70 22.39 -5.63
C HIS A 67 -18.32 21.95 -6.96
N ALA A 68 -19.26 22.73 -7.49
CA ALA A 68 -20.01 22.37 -8.70
C ALA A 68 -19.16 22.22 -9.98
N ALA A 69 -17.94 22.78 -9.99
CA ALA A 69 -16.98 22.61 -11.09
C ALA A 69 -16.30 21.23 -11.08
N LEU A 70 -16.37 20.49 -9.97
CA LEU A 70 -15.78 19.17 -9.83
C LEU A 70 -16.56 18.16 -10.68
N THR A 71 -15.83 17.45 -11.52
CA THR A 71 -16.36 16.33 -12.29
C THR A 71 -15.83 15.03 -11.70
N ALA A 72 -16.70 14.04 -11.54
CA ALA A 72 -16.34 12.72 -11.03
C ALA A 72 -17.40 11.70 -11.46
N GLU A 73 -17.04 10.75 -12.30
CA GLU A 73 -17.92 9.68 -12.72
C GLU A 73 -17.31 8.35 -12.29
N PHE A 74 -18.15 7.42 -11.84
CA PHE A 74 -17.72 6.05 -11.52
C PHE A 74 -18.34 5.09 -12.52
N VAL A 75 -17.52 4.24 -13.11
CA VAL A 75 -17.88 3.34 -14.21
C VAL A 75 -17.29 1.95 -13.99
N ASP A 76 -17.75 0.97 -14.78
CA ASP A 76 -17.07 -0.31 -14.89
C ASP A 76 -15.70 -0.16 -15.59
N GLU A 77 -14.87 -1.19 -15.44
CA GLU A 77 -13.49 -1.17 -15.92
C GLU A 77 -13.40 -1.05 -17.45
N GLU A 78 -14.27 -1.72 -18.22
CA GLU A 78 -14.26 -1.64 -19.68
C GLU A 78 -14.58 -0.21 -20.16
N THR A 79 -15.58 0.41 -19.54
CA THR A 79 -15.96 1.80 -19.81
C THR A 79 -14.84 2.78 -19.45
N LEU A 80 -14.08 2.52 -18.37
CA LEU A 80 -12.91 3.31 -17.97
C LEU A 80 -11.89 3.36 -19.11
N PHE A 81 -11.42 2.18 -19.56
CA PHE A 81 -10.37 2.09 -20.59
C PHE A 81 -10.82 2.64 -21.95
N ASN A 82 -12.11 2.55 -22.28
CA ASN A 82 -12.64 3.08 -23.54
C ASN A 82 -12.74 4.61 -23.58
N ARG A 83 -12.73 5.30 -22.44
CA ARG A 83 -13.00 6.75 -22.34
C ARG A 83 -11.84 7.54 -21.76
N ALA A 84 -10.95 6.91 -21.01
CA ALA A 84 -9.80 7.56 -20.42
C ALA A 84 -8.81 8.03 -21.50
N GLU A 85 -8.40 9.28 -21.43
CA GLU A 85 -7.29 9.81 -22.25
C GLU A 85 -5.94 9.62 -21.56
N VAL A 86 -5.99 9.51 -20.24
CA VAL A 86 -4.87 9.34 -19.31
C VAL A 86 -5.28 8.31 -18.27
N LEU A 87 -4.39 7.42 -17.85
CA LEU A 87 -4.66 6.44 -16.80
C LEU A 87 -3.76 6.65 -15.57
N MET A 88 -4.34 6.59 -14.39
CA MET A 88 -3.63 6.44 -13.12
C MET A 88 -4.09 5.12 -12.50
N ALA A 89 -3.17 4.33 -11.95
CA ALA A 89 -3.51 3.04 -11.35
C ALA A 89 -2.51 2.61 -10.29
N GLN A 90 -2.99 1.82 -9.33
CA GLN A 90 -2.19 1.13 -8.32
C GLN A 90 -2.33 -0.39 -8.50
N PRO A 91 -1.73 -0.99 -9.54
CA PRO A 91 -1.85 -2.42 -9.78
C PRO A 91 -1.06 -3.22 -8.74
N GLU A 92 -1.43 -4.49 -8.56
CA GLU A 92 -0.51 -5.43 -7.93
C GLU A 92 0.78 -5.55 -8.77
N ARG A 93 1.89 -5.85 -8.10
CA ARG A 93 3.21 -5.78 -8.74
C ARG A 93 3.37 -6.74 -9.92
N ASP A 94 2.76 -7.91 -9.85
CA ASP A 94 2.76 -8.93 -10.90
C ASP A 94 1.74 -8.65 -12.02
N GLU A 95 0.82 -7.71 -11.81
CA GLU A 95 -0.20 -7.31 -12.80
C GLU A 95 0.22 -6.12 -13.66
N VAL A 96 1.34 -5.46 -13.35
CA VAL A 96 1.81 -4.25 -14.05
C VAL A 96 1.92 -4.45 -15.56
N ASP A 97 2.52 -5.55 -16.00
CA ASP A 97 2.77 -5.78 -17.43
C ASP A 97 1.47 -6.08 -18.18
N ALA A 98 0.56 -6.84 -17.58
CA ALA A 98 -0.77 -7.04 -18.13
C ALA A 98 -1.56 -5.72 -18.24
N LEU A 99 -1.42 -4.84 -17.24
CA LEU A 99 -2.04 -3.52 -17.27
C LEU A 99 -1.44 -2.61 -18.36
N ARG A 100 -0.13 -2.67 -18.58
CA ARG A 100 0.54 -1.96 -19.70
C ARG A 100 0.03 -2.43 -21.05
N GLU A 101 -0.04 -3.74 -21.27
CA GLU A 101 -0.57 -4.31 -22.51
C GLU A 101 -2.02 -3.87 -22.75
N ARG A 102 -2.83 -3.80 -21.69
CA ARG A 102 -4.20 -3.30 -21.77
C ARG A 102 -4.25 -1.82 -22.12
N CYS A 103 -3.42 -0.98 -21.50
CA CYS A 103 -3.31 0.43 -21.85
C CYS A 103 -2.95 0.62 -23.33
N ASP A 104 -1.98 -0.16 -23.84
CA ASP A 104 -1.54 -0.10 -25.24
C ASP A 104 -2.69 -0.49 -26.19
N ALA A 105 -3.46 -1.53 -25.86
CA ALA A 105 -4.63 -1.97 -26.62
C ALA A 105 -5.73 -0.89 -26.70
N HIS A 106 -5.82 -0.03 -25.68
CA HIS A 106 -6.76 1.09 -25.62
C HIS A 106 -6.15 2.43 -26.06
N GLY A 107 -4.92 2.44 -26.58
CA GLY A 107 -4.27 3.64 -27.11
C GLY A 107 -3.86 4.66 -26.04
N ILE A 108 -3.61 4.21 -24.81
CA ILE A 108 -3.08 5.04 -23.71
C ILE A 108 -1.55 4.85 -23.66
N PRO A 109 -0.76 5.79 -24.23
CA PRO A 109 0.68 5.65 -24.32
C PRO A 109 1.38 5.80 -22.96
N ASP A 110 2.65 5.42 -22.88
CA ASP A 110 3.47 5.46 -21.67
C ASP A 110 3.47 6.84 -20.99
N GLU A 111 3.52 7.92 -21.77
CA GLU A 111 3.57 9.29 -21.23
C GLU A 111 2.22 9.75 -20.65
N ARG A 112 1.14 9.00 -20.90
CA ARG A 112 -0.22 9.27 -20.40
C ARG A 112 -0.69 8.23 -19.39
N ARG A 113 0.22 7.47 -18.81
CA ARG A 113 -0.11 6.55 -17.73
C ARG A 113 0.82 6.69 -16.53
N LEU A 114 0.24 6.75 -15.33
CA LEU A 114 0.96 6.66 -14.07
C LEU A 114 0.59 5.36 -13.38
N LEU A 115 1.42 4.35 -13.54
CA LEU A 115 1.27 3.04 -12.90
C LEU A 115 2.20 2.97 -11.68
N ARG A 116 1.62 2.80 -10.49
CA ARG A 116 2.38 2.69 -9.25
C ARG A 116 2.10 1.33 -8.62
N PRO A 117 2.94 0.31 -8.85
CA PRO A 117 2.68 -1.01 -8.31
C PRO A 117 2.78 -1.07 -6.79
N THR A 118 2.08 -2.03 -6.18
CA THR A 118 2.24 -2.39 -4.76
C THR A 118 3.72 -2.46 -4.39
N ARG A 119 4.07 -1.72 -3.34
CA ARG A 119 5.42 -1.63 -2.79
C ARG A 119 5.55 -2.51 -1.56
N LEU A 120 6.77 -2.96 -1.33
CA LEU A 120 7.10 -3.72 -0.15
C LEU A 120 7.53 -2.81 1.00
N VAL A 121 7.13 -3.20 2.19
CA VAL A 121 7.59 -2.62 3.45
C VAL A 121 8.13 -3.76 4.30
N ILE A 122 9.25 -3.51 4.96
CA ILE A 122 9.83 -4.45 5.94
C ILE A 122 9.87 -3.76 7.30
N ALA A 123 9.91 -4.52 8.38
CA ALA A 123 10.25 -3.98 9.69
C ALA A 123 11.58 -4.53 10.17
N VAL A 124 12.39 -3.70 10.82
CA VAL A 124 13.62 -4.10 11.49
C VAL A 124 13.42 -3.86 12.98
N LEU A 125 13.43 -4.96 13.72
CA LEU A 125 13.18 -4.99 15.16
C LEU A 125 14.52 -5.04 15.91
N ASP A 126 14.57 -4.51 17.12
CA ASP A 126 15.74 -4.62 18.02
C ASP A 126 15.41 -5.17 19.41
N GLY A 127 14.14 -5.50 19.67
CA GLY A 127 13.66 -6.05 20.93
C GLY A 127 13.39 -5.00 22.02
N HIS A 128 13.59 -3.71 21.73
CA HIS A 128 13.36 -2.59 22.64
C HIS A 128 12.15 -1.74 22.25
N GLU A 129 11.29 -2.26 21.38
CA GLU A 129 9.99 -1.70 21.05
C GLU A 129 9.14 -1.63 22.33
N ASP A 130 8.48 -0.51 22.57
CA ASP A 130 7.48 -0.39 23.62
C ASP A 130 6.10 -0.89 23.14
N ASP A 131 5.10 -0.80 24.00
CA ASP A 131 3.73 -1.26 23.67
C ASP A 131 3.14 -0.48 22.48
N ASP A 132 3.44 0.82 22.38
CA ASP A 132 2.94 1.67 21.29
C ASP A 132 3.62 1.30 19.96
N ALA A 133 4.94 1.10 19.94
CA ALA A 133 5.67 0.68 18.75
C ALA A 133 5.23 -0.71 18.28
N ARG A 134 5.03 -1.67 19.19
CA ARG A 134 4.49 -3.00 18.84
C ARG A 134 3.05 -2.92 18.32
N GLY A 135 2.23 -2.05 18.92
CA GLY A 135 0.87 -1.77 18.45
C GLY A 135 0.86 -1.20 17.03
N GLY A 136 1.73 -0.23 16.75
CA GLY A 136 1.89 0.34 15.41
C GLY A 136 2.38 -0.68 14.38
N ILE A 137 3.30 -1.57 14.76
CA ILE A 137 3.74 -2.67 13.89
C ILE A 137 2.57 -3.61 13.59
N ALA A 138 1.76 -3.96 14.60
CA ALA A 138 0.59 -4.80 14.42
C ALA A 138 -0.45 -4.16 13.49
N GLU A 139 -0.68 -2.85 13.61
CA GLU A 139 -1.54 -2.08 12.70
C GLU A 139 -0.98 -2.09 11.27
N ASP A 140 0.30 -1.77 11.09
CA ASP A 140 0.95 -1.76 9.78
C ASP A 140 0.89 -3.15 9.11
N LEU A 141 1.01 -4.24 9.87
CA LEU A 141 0.94 -5.63 9.40
C LEU A 141 -0.46 -6.12 9.03
N LEU A 142 -1.50 -5.67 9.74
CA LEU A 142 -2.81 -6.33 9.74
C LEU A 142 -3.97 -5.46 9.27
N LEU A 143 -3.80 -4.13 9.23
CA LEU A 143 -4.79 -3.27 8.60
C LEU A 143 -4.96 -3.68 7.14
N TYR A 144 -6.19 -3.57 6.62
CA TYR A 144 -6.56 -4.03 5.28
C TYR A 144 -6.17 -5.49 5.00
N GLU A 145 -6.34 -6.35 6.01
CA GLU A 145 -6.01 -7.78 5.96
C GLU A 145 -4.53 -8.09 5.66
N GLY A 146 -3.63 -7.15 5.94
CA GLY A 146 -2.20 -7.27 5.62
C GLY A 146 -1.90 -7.23 4.13
N GLY A 147 -2.80 -6.61 3.36
CA GLY A 147 -2.63 -6.24 1.96
C GLY A 147 -2.30 -4.76 1.78
N GLY A 148 -2.87 -4.18 0.72
CA GLY A 148 -2.73 -2.76 0.39
C GLY A 148 -1.48 -2.42 -0.39
N HIS A 149 -1.45 -1.18 -0.91
CA HIS A 149 -0.39 -0.68 -1.80
C HIS A 149 1.00 -0.65 -1.12
N ARG A 150 1.06 -0.68 0.21
CA ARG A 150 2.29 -0.60 1.01
C ARG A 150 2.33 -1.75 1.99
N ARG A 151 2.62 -2.93 1.46
CA ARG A 151 2.46 -4.17 2.20
C ARG A 151 3.63 -4.42 3.15
N LEU A 152 3.37 -4.43 4.46
CA LEU A 152 4.30 -4.94 5.46
C LEU A 152 4.02 -6.43 5.71
N ALA A 153 4.96 -7.30 5.35
CA ALA A 153 4.81 -8.74 5.54
C ALA A 153 6.11 -9.46 5.94
N LEU A 154 7.23 -8.74 6.07
CA LEU A 154 8.53 -9.29 6.46
C LEU A 154 9.08 -8.53 7.67
N LEU A 155 9.29 -9.25 8.75
CA LEU A 155 9.88 -8.78 10.00
C LEU A 155 11.30 -9.35 10.13
N TRP A 156 12.27 -8.46 10.27
CA TRP A 156 13.65 -8.79 10.62
C TRP A 156 13.82 -8.64 12.12
N ALA A 157 14.27 -9.70 12.79
CA ALA A 157 14.46 -9.75 14.23
C ALA A 157 15.84 -10.31 14.61
N PRO A 158 16.47 -9.88 15.70
CA PRO A 158 17.66 -10.53 16.22
C PRO A 158 17.40 -12.01 16.53
N THR A 159 18.38 -12.88 16.32
CA THR A 159 18.25 -14.35 16.51
C THR A 159 17.70 -14.78 17.87
N ASP A 160 17.93 -13.99 18.94
CA ASP A 160 17.47 -14.29 20.29
C ASP A 160 16.16 -13.55 20.69
N LEU A 161 15.55 -12.79 19.78
CA LEU A 161 14.32 -12.06 20.06
C LEU A 161 13.10 -12.99 19.98
N SER A 162 12.37 -13.11 21.09
CA SER A 162 11.11 -13.86 21.10
C SER A 162 9.99 -13.11 20.33
N PRO A 163 9.22 -13.81 19.47
CA PRO A 163 8.07 -13.22 18.78
C PRO A 163 6.85 -13.02 19.69
N ASP A 164 6.84 -13.53 20.92
CA ASP A 164 5.64 -13.61 21.76
C ASP A 164 4.94 -12.26 21.96
N THR A 165 5.70 -11.20 22.30
CA THR A 165 5.13 -9.86 22.54
C THR A 165 4.54 -9.22 21.27
N TYR A 166 5.05 -9.58 20.11
CA TYR A 166 4.53 -9.14 18.81
C TYR A 166 3.26 -9.90 18.45
N LEU A 167 3.24 -11.23 18.67
CA LEU A 167 2.05 -12.06 18.48
C LEU A 167 0.91 -11.60 19.39
N GLU A 168 1.22 -11.24 20.65
CA GLU A 168 0.24 -10.64 21.55
C GLU A 168 -0.30 -9.30 21.04
N SER A 169 0.57 -8.44 20.50
CA SER A 169 0.15 -7.13 19.97
C SER A 169 -0.72 -7.28 18.72
N MET A 170 -0.38 -8.22 17.84
CA MET A 170 -1.20 -8.61 16.68
C MET A 170 -2.57 -9.16 17.12
N ALA A 171 -2.62 -10.02 18.14
CA ALA A 171 -3.88 -10.53 18.70
C ALA A 171 -4.73 -9.43 19.34
N ARG A 172 -4.10 -8.48 20.07
CA ARG A 172 -4.79 -7.31 20.61
C ARG A 172 -5.38 -6.43 19.50
N PHE A 173 -4.61 -6.21 18.42
CA PHE A 173 -5.10 -5.48 17.25
C PHE A 173 -6.33 -6.16 16.65
N ARG A 174 -6.29 -7.48 16.43
CA ARG A 174 -7.46 -8.22 15.92
C ARG A 174 -8.66 -8.23 16.88
N GLY A 175 -8.42 -8.15 18.19
CA GLY A 175 -9.48 -7.95 19.18
C GLY A 175 -10.24 -6.63 19.03
N VAL A 176 -9.61 -5.60 18.44
CA VAL A 176 -10.22 -4.29 18.13
C VAL A 176 -10.72 -4.23 16.68
N PHE A 177 -9.94 -4.80 15.76
CA PHE A 177 -10.20 -4.86 14.32
C PHE A 177 -10.21 -6.32 13.85
N PRO A 178 -11.35 -7.02 14.00
CA PRO A 178 -11.48 -8.43 13.61
C PRO A 178 -11.16 -8.63 12.14
N ALA A 179 -10.59 -9.79 11.81
CA ALA A 179 -10.31 -10.13 10.43
C ALA A 179 -11.60 -10.29 9.62
N HIS A 180 -11.50 -10.08 8.31
CA HIS A 180 -12.59 -10.40 7.40
C HIS A 180 -12.95 -11.90 7.48
N GLY A 181 -14.22 -12.25 7.23
CA GLY A 181 -14.71 -13.63 7.34
C GLY A 181 -14.04 -14.62 6.39
N ASP A 182 -13.43 -14.12 5.31
CA ASP A 182 -12.73 -14.91 4.31
C ASP A 182 -11.24 -15.16 4.64
N THR A 183 -10.66 -14.36 5.54
CA THR A 183 -9.23 -14.42 5.91
C THR A 183 -8.80 -15.81 6.39
N PRO A 184 -9.56 -16.51 7.26
CA PRO A 184 -9.20 -17.86 7.68
C PRO A 184 -9.12 -18.85 6.50
N GLY A 185 -10.03 -18.72 5.54
CA GLY A 185 -10.05 -19.57 4.34
C GLY A 185 -8.84 -19.35 3.45
N ALA A 186 -8.43 -18.09 3.26
CA ALA A 186 -7.25 -17.74 2.48
C ALA A 186 -5.96 -18.32 3.11
N LEU A 187 -5.81 -18.22 4.43
CA LEU A 187 -4.61 -18.66 5.15
C LEU A 187 -4.53 -20.18 5.38
N GLN A 188 -5.67 -20.90 5.29
CA GLN A 188 -5.76 -22.32 5.65
C GLN A 188 -4.79 -23.20 4.86
N MET A 189 -4.67 -22.97 3.55
CA MET A 189 -3.77 -23.74 2.68
C MET A 189 -2.31 -23.54 3.08
N GLN A 190 -1.90 -22.28 3.31
CA GLN A 190 -0.53 -21.97 3.67
C GLN A 190 -0.17 -22.51 5.05
N LYS A 191 -1.10 -22.42 6.03
CA LYS A 191 -0.93 -23.09 7.32
C LYS A 191 -0.67 -24.57 7.13
N ALA A 192 -1.53 -25.28 6.38
CA ALA A 192 -1.41 -26.72 6.14
C ALA A 192 -0.05 -27.10 5.51
N PHE A 193 0.44 -26.29 4.57
CA PHE A 193 1.74 -26.47 3.93
C PHE A 193 2.90 -26.36 4.92
N LEU A 194 2.89 -25.35 5.79
CA LEU A 194 3.89 -25.19 6.85
C LEU A 194 3.86 -26.36 7.83
N GLU A 195 2.68 -26.89 8.19
CA GLU A 195 2.58 -28.07 9.07
C GLU A 195 3.16 -29.32 8.43
N ALA A 196 2.91 -29.53 7.14
CA ALA A 196 3.41 -30.69 6.39
C ALA A 196 4.95 -30.69 6.27
N ARG A 197 5.57 -29.51 6.33
CA ARG A 197 7.03 -29.32 6.24
C ARG A 197 7.73 -29.19 7.59
N ASP A 198 6.97 -29.28 8.69
CA ASP A 198 7.45 -29.06 10.05
C ASP A 198 8.13 -27.67 10.21
N GLU A 199 7.65 -26.66 9.46
CA GLU A 199 8.15 -25.30 9.54
C GLU A 199 7.56 -24.58 10.77
N PRO A 200 8.38 -23.81 11.51
CA PRO A 200 7.89 -23.07 12.68
C PRO A 200 6.86 -22.02 12.27
N ARG A 201 5.74 -21.99 13.00
CA ARG A 201 4.60 -21.13 12.72
C ARG A 201 3.83 -20.76 13.99
N ALA A 202 3.19 -19.61 13.97
CA ALA A 202 2.23 -19.15 14.97
C ALA A 202 1.01 -18.53 14.28
N PHE A 203 -0.15 -18.57 14.91
CA PHE A 203 -1.38 -17.98 14.37
C PHE A 203 -2.33 -17.65 15.52
N ALA A 204 -3.15 -16.61 15.35
CA ALA A 204 -4.22 -16.30 16.29
C ALA A 204 -5.35 -17.33 16.25
N GLU A 205 -6.17 -17.34 17.30
CA GLU A 205 -7.44 -18.07 17.29
C GLU A 205 -8.27 -17.67 16.06
N GLY A 206 -8.91 -18.63 15.41
CA GLY A 206 -9.67 -18.38 14.19
C GLY A 206 -8.83 -18.16 12.92
N LEU A 207 -7.48 -18.19 12.99
CA LEU A 207 -6.58 -17.96 11.84
C LEU A 207 -6.76 -16.55 11.23
N GLU A 208 -6.85 -15.53 12.08
CA GLU A 208 -6.95 -14.12 11.68
C GLU A 208 -5.63 -13.53 11.14
N PHE A 209 -4.52 -14.21 11.42
CA PHE A 209 -3.21 -14.00 10.82
C PHE A 209 -2.37 -15.28 10.94
N LEU A 210 -1.32 -15.37 10.14
CA LEU A 210 -0.35 -16.46 10.16
C LEU A 210 1.06 -15.87 10.20
N VAL A 211 1.90 -16.31 11.12
CA VAL A 211 3.33 -15.98 11.19
C VAL A 211 4.13 -17.24 10.94
N SER A 212 5.10 -17.20 10.04
CA SER A 212 6.07 -18.28 9.83
C SER A 212 7.49 -17.77 10.03
N LYS A 213 8.38 -18.64 10.53
CA LYS A 213 9.80 -18.32 10.65
C LYS A 213 10.57 -18.88 9.46
N GLY A 214 11.48 -18.09 8.87
CA GLY A 214 12.33 -18.60 7.79
C GLY A 214 13.09 -17.52 7.03
N ALA A 215 13.55 -17.88 5.82
CA ALA A 215 14.25 -16.99 4.91
C ALA A 215 13.43 -15.72 4.59
N PRO A 216 14.09 -14.60 4.22
CA PRO A 216 13.44 -13.32 3.98
C PRO A 216 12.71 -13.29 2.63
N GLU A 217 11.69 -14.13 2.51
CA GLU A 217 10.79 -14.20 1.37
C GLU A 217 9.47 -13.55 1.77
N VAL A 218 8.99 -12.64 0.93
CA VAL A 218 7.69 -11.99 1.12
C VAL A 218 6.60 -13.08 1.02
N PRO A 219 5.89 -13.36 2.11
CA PRO A 219 4.93 -14.45 2.14
C PRO A 219 3.66 -14.13 1.35
N ALA A 220 2.94 -15.17 0.94
CA ALA A 220 1.55 -15.10 0.49
C ALA A 220 0.71 -16.14 1.27
N PRO A 221 -0.62 -15.97 1.33
CA PRO A 221 -1.42 -14.81 0.89
C PRO A 221 -1.35 -13.62 1.88
N ASN A 222 -2.15 -12.57 1.65
CA ASN A 222 -2.31 -11.46 2.61
C ASN A 222 -2.70 -11.99 4.00
N GLY A 223 -2.18 -11.36 5.05
CA GLY A 223 -2.29 -11.83 6.44
C GLY A 223 -1.30 -12.94 6.84
N HIS A 224 -0.49 -13.44 5.91
CA HIS A 224 0.71 -14.24 6.23
C HIS A 224 1.91 -13.29 6.39
N ILE A 225 2.67 -13.47 7.47
CA ILE A 225 3.80 -12.66 7.90
C ILE A 225 5.03 -13.56 8.04
N ARG A 226 6.18 -13.10 7.58
CA ARG A 226 7.46 -13.79 7.68
C ARG A 226 8.29 -13.16 8.80
N TRP A 227 8.70 -13.99 9.75
CA TRP A 227 9.72 -13.68 10.75
C TRP A 227 11.06 -14.21 10.26
N THR A 228 12.01 -13.31 10.01
CA THR A 228 13.37 -13.63 9.60
C THR A 228 14.34 -13.16 10.64
N GLU A 229 15.26 -14.04 11.02
CA GLU A 229 16.30 -13.71 11.97
C GLU A 229 17.52 -13.10 11.28
N TYR A 230 18.15 -12.13 11.95
CA TYR A 230 19.44 -11.58 11.56
C TYR A 230 20.39 -11.58 12.76
N ASP A 231 21.68 -11.77 12.48
CA ASP A 231 22.77 -11.56 13.45
C ASP A 231 23.49 -10.24 13.18
N ASP A 232 23.53 -9.81 11.91
CA ASP A 232 24.16 -8.58 11.44
C ASP A 232 23.19 -7.76 10.57
N LEU A 233 23.24 -6.44 10.68
CA LEU A 233 22.46 -5.55 9.81
C LEU A 233 22.95 -5.56 8.37
N ASP A 234 24.19 -6.02 8.12
CA ASP A 234 24.71 -6.22 6.76
C ASP A 234 23.82 -7.18 5.94
N ASP A 235 23.28 -8.24 6.57
CA ASP A 235 22.35 -9.17 5.90
C ASP A 235 21.04 -8.48 5.49
N VAL A 236 20.58 -7.55 6.32
CA VAL A 236 19.37 -6.75 6.07
C VAL A 236 19.63 -5.74 4.95
N ASP A 237 20.80 -5.09 4.95
CA ASP A 237 21.21 -4.16 3.88
C ASP A 237 21.31 -4.87 2.54
N ASP A 238 21.99 -6.02 2.47
CA ASP A 238 22.10 -6.83 1.25
C ASP A 238 20.72 -7.18 0.68
N TRP A 239 19.78 -7.54 1.57
CA TRP A 239 18.40 -7.80 1.17
C TRP A 239 17.70 -6.55 0.64
N ILE A 240 17.85 -5.41 1.32
CA ILE A 240 17.30 -4.12 0.88
C ILE A 240 17.86 -3.72 -0.48
N GLN A 241 19.17 -3.84 -0.71
CA GLN A 241 19.80 -3.50 -1.98
C GLN A 241 19.29 -4.39 -3.13
N ALA A 242 19.03 -5.67 -2.86
CA ALA A 242 18.45 -6.58 -3.85
C ALA A 242 16.98 -6.25 -4.19
N HIS A 243 16.26 -5.58 -3.29
CA HIS A 243 14.81 -5.27 -3.44
C HIS A 243 14.50 -3.78 -3.52
N ARG A 244 15.51 -2.91 -3.70
CA ARG A 244 15.40 -1.45 -3.69
C ARG A 244 14.30 -0.88 -4.60
N ASP A 245 14.06 -1.49 -5.75
CA ASP A 245 13.07 -1.01 -6.71
C ASP A 245 11.63 -1.33 -6.27
N ALA A 246 11.47 -2.29 -5.35
CA ALA A 246 10.19 -2.67 -4.76
C ALA A 246 9.96 -2.07 -3.38
N LEU A 247 11.02 -1.78 -2.63
CA LEU A 247 10.97 -1.28 -1.27
C LEU A 247 10.43 0.16 -1.22
N TYR A 248 9.45 0.40 -0.35
CA TYR A 248 8.94 1.73 -0.04
C TYR A 248 9.46 2.25 1.30
N ALA A 249 9.52 1.40 2.32
CA ALA A 249 9.92 1.82 3.66
C ALA A 249 10.54 0.67 4.47
N VAL A 250 11.36 1.08 5.44
CA VAL A 250 11.83 0.23 6.55
C VAL A 250 11.24 0.77 7.84
N VAL A 251 10.35 0.00 8.45
CA VAL A 251 9.69 0.34 9.72
C VAL A 251 10.61 -0.03 10.88
N ALA A 252 10.97 0.96 11.69
CA ALA A 252 11.79 0.79 12.88
C ALA A 252 11.40 1.82 13.93
N ARG A 253 11.53 1.48 15.23
CA ARG A 253 11.27 2.45 16.30
C ARG A 253 12.23 3.65 16.18
N SER A 254 11.77 4.85 16.54
CA SER A 254 12.51 6.09 16.30
C SER A 254 13.92 6.10 16.90
N SER A 255 14.11 5.49 18.07
CA SER A 255 15.43 5.43 18.73
C SER A 255 16.44 4.49 18.05
N LEU A 256 15.98 3.63 17.14
CA LEU A 256 16.85 2.78 16.34
C LEU A 256 17.34 3.50 15.07
N HIS A 257 16.67 4.57 14.62
CA HIS A 257 16.98 5.25 13.36
C HIS A 257 18.43 5.73 13.29
N ASP A 258 18.97 6.28 14.38
CA ASP A 258 20.37 6.76 14.44
C ASP A 258 21.42 5.64 14.34
N GLN A 259 21.00 4.38 14.44
CA GLN A 259 21.86 3.19 14.36
C GLN A 259 21.70 2.44 13.04
N LEU A 260 20.74 2.83 12.20
CA LEU A 260 20.49 2.24 10.89
C LEU A 260 21.14 3.11 9.80
N PRO A 261 21.43 2.54 8.61
CA PRO A 261 21.98 3.30 7.51
C PRO A 261 21.06 4.47 7.07
N ASP A 262 21.63 5.67 6.94
CA ASP A 262 20.92 6.89 6.49
C ASP A 262 20.22 6.73 5.12
N ALA A 263 20.71 5.80 4.30
CA ALA A 263 20.16 5.52 2.98
C ALA A 263 18.83 4.75 3.02
N TRP A 264 18.48 4.13 4.16
CA TRP A 264 17.24 3.37 4.28
C TRP A 264 16.04 4.32 4.36
N PRO A 265 14.91 4.00 3.69
CA PRO A 265 13.69 4.80 3.77
C PRO A 265 12.97 4.57 5.10
N LEU A 266 13.54 5.08 6.19
CA LEU A 266 13.07 4.83 7.55
C LEU A 266 11.69 5.45 7.83
N ARG A 267 10.85 4.68 8.52
CA ARG A 267 9.53 5.09 9.03
C ARG A 267 9.33 4.57 10.45
N THR A 268 8.53 5.29 11.23
CA THR A 268 8.08 4.83 12.55
C THR A 268 6.85 3.93 12.41
N PRO A 269 6.64 2.97 13.32
CA PRO A 269 5.43 2.14 13.33
C PRO A 269 4.12 2.91 13.37
N GLY A 270 3.07 2.36 12.76
CA GLY A 270 1.68 2.83 12.80
C GLY A 270 1.35 3.97 11.83
N GLY A 271 2.30 4.38 10.98
CA GLY A 271 2.12 5.47 10.02
C GLY A 271 1.99 5.01 8.57
N LEU A 272 2.04 3.70 8.31
CA LEU A 272 2.26 3.20 6.95
C LEU A 272 1.08 3.49 6.00
N HIS A 273 -0.12 3.33 6.56
CA HIS A 273 -1.40 3.46 5.88
C HIS A 273 -1.92 4.90 5.80
N VAL A 274 -1.16 5.86 6.35
CA VAL A 274 -1.50 7.28 6.34
C VAL A 274 -0.35 8.11 5.74
N PRO A 275 -0.07 7.97 4.43
CA PRO A 275 0.97 8.73 3.76
C PRO A 275 0.86 10.25 3.97
N PRO A 276 2.00 10.95 4.16
CA PRO A 276 2.06 12.38 3.94
C PRO A 276 1.70 12.73 2.49
N LEU A 277 1.00 13.84 2.27
CA LEU A 277 0.60 14.29 0.92
C LEU A 277 1.77 14.58 -0.03
N ASN A 278 2.96 14.88 0.47
CA ASN A 278 4.12 15.24 -0.34
C ASN A 278 5.31 14.27 -0.17
N ASP A 279 5.05 13.02 0.22
CA ASP A 279 6.04 11.95 0.09
C ASP A 279 6.38 11.68 -1.40
N GLU A 280 7.33 10.79 -1.68
CA GLU A 280 7.80 10.50 -3.04
C GLU A 280 6.66 10.16 -4.01
N GLU A 281 5.71 9.32 -3.58
CA GLU A 281 4.54 8.96 -4.39
C GLU A 281 3.62 10.15 -4.63
N GLY A 282 3.49 11.04 -3.65
CA GLY A 282 2.75 12.30 -3.79
C GLY A 282 3.38 13.24 -4.77
N ALA A 283 4.70 13.40 -4.71
CA ALA A 283 5.43 14.23 -5.65
C ALA A 283 5.24 13.70 -7.07
N ALA A 284 5.27 12.37 -7.26
CA ALA A 284 4.99 11.74 -8.55
C ALA A 284 3.56 12.03 -9.05
N ILE A 285 2.54 11.89 -8.18
CA ILE A 285 1.15 12.26 -8.50
C ILE A 285 1.05 13.73 -8.92
N ALA A 286 1.60 14.64 -8.12
CA ALA A 286 1.54 16.07 -8.36
C ALA A 286 2.29 16.49 -9.62
N SER A 287 3.45 15.88 -9.92
CA SER A 287 4.19 16.13 -11.17
C SER A 287 3.39 15.67 -12.37
N PHE A 288 2.90 14.42 -12.33
CA PHE A 288 2.13 13.83 -13.42
C PHE A 288 0.91 14.69 -13.76
N VAL A 289 0.11 15.05 -12.76
CA VAL A 289 -1.09 15.85 -12.99
C VAL A 289 -0.78 17.29 -13.45
N ARG A 290 0.35 17.88 -13.03
CA ARG A 290 0.80 19.18 -13.56
C ARG A 290 1.19 19.12 -15.02
N GLU A 291 1.95 18.09 -15.41
CA GLU A 291 2.41 17.89 -16.79
C GLU A 291 1.24 17.69 -17.76
N LEU A 292 0.10 17.16 -17.29
CA LEU A 292 -1.14 17.08 -18.08
C LEU A 292 -1.78 18.44 -18.37
N GLY A 293 -1.54 19.45 -17.53
CA GLY A 293 -2.08 20.80 -17.71
C GLY A 293 -1.27 21.67 -18.68
N GLU A 294 -0.01 21.31 -18.95
CA GLU A 294 0.92 22.07 -19.79
C GLU A 294 0.85 21.72 -21.29
N GLY A 295 0.06 20.72 -21.69
CA GLY A 295 0.04 20.16 -23.06
C GLY A 295 -1.34 19.98 -23.69
#